data_AF-A0A2V8XZS2-F1
#
_entry.id   AF-A0A2V8XZS2-F1
#
_cell.length_a   1.000
_cell.length_b   1.000
_cell.length_c   1.000
_cell.angle_alpha   90.00
_cell.angle_beta   90.00
_cell.angle_gamma   90.00
#
_symmetry.space_group_name_H-M   'P 1'
#
loop_
_entity.id
_entity.type
_entity.pdbx_description
1 polymer ?
#
loop_
_entity_poly.entity_id
_entity_poly.type
_entity_poly.pdbx_seq_one_letter_code
_entity_poly.pdbx_strand_id
1 'polypeptide(L)'
;MPITITLQPNNVDGSGSNLFYAIGTLAFSGNYPTGGDTLDFTQVADKLPSTQIIQVFADSQNGNGGYYVPVQGSALNNWKLKAFNGGGTEITAGAYPASVTSDIVQVTITARKLL
;
A
#
# COMPACT_ATOMS: atom_id res chain seq x y z
N MET A 1 -7.12 7.58 -8.83
CA MET A 1 -5.91 8.44 -8.81
C MET A 1 -4.79 7.65 -8.12
N PRO A 2 -3.51 8.05 -8.15
CA PRO A 2 -2.50 7.41 -7.31
C PRO A 2 -2.82 7.67 -5.83
N ILE A 3 -2.68 6.65 -4.98
CA ILE A 3 -2.72 6.83 -3.52
C ILE A 3 -1.39 7.43 -3.06
N THR A 4 -1.47 8.39 -2.14
CA THR A 4 -0.29 8.95 -1.49
C THR A 4 0.25 7.97 -0.46
N ILE A 5 1.55 7.66 -0.53
CA ILE A 5 2.26 6.76 0.37
C ILE A 5 3.24 7.57 1.22
N THR A 6 3.23 7.38 2.55
CA THR A 6 4.20 8.00 3.46
C THR A 6 4.88 6.94 4.32
N LEU A 7 6.21 6.82 4.27
CA LEU A 7 6.97 5.85 5.07
C LEU A 7 7.49 6.46 6.38
N GLN A 8 7.46 5.67 7.46
CA GLN A 8 8.12 5.93 8.75
C GLN A 8 9.61 5.52 8.70
N PRO A 9 10.43 5.87 9.71
CA PRO A 9 11.82 5.41 9.80
C PRO A 9 11.92 3.88 9.62
N ASN A 10 12.83 3.46 8.75
CA ASN A 10 12.96 2.10 8.24
C ASN A 10 13.99 1.28 9.04
N ASN A 11 13.78 -0.04 9.08
CA ASN A 11 14.74 -0.96 9.67
C ASN A 11 15.40 -1.81 8.57
N VAL A 12 16.73 -1.85 8.60
CA VAL A 12 17.51 -2.72 7.73
C VAL A 12 17.81 -4.00 8.51
N ASP A 13 17.43 -5.14 7.96
CA ASP A 13 17.74 -6.43 8.59
C ASP A 13 19.25 -6.69 8.58
N GLY A 14 19.80 -6.99 9.76
CA GLY A 14 21.20 -7.39 9.95
C GLY A 14 21.45 -8.89 9.80
N SER A 15 20.40 -9.71 9.65
CA SER A 15 20.46 -11.18 9.73
C SER A 15 21.07 -11.90 8.52
N GLY A 16 21.71 -11.19 7.58
CA GLY A 16 22.20 -11.79 6.32
C GLY A 16 21.11 -12.19 5.32
N SER A 17 19.82 -12.13 5.71
CA SER A 17 18.67 -12.39 4.84
C SER A 17 18.47 -11.36 3.73
N ASN A 18 19.24 -10.25 3.76
CA ASN A 18 19.20 -9.16 2.77
C ASN A 18 17.79 -8.63 2.51
N LEU A 19 17.01 -8.47 3.58
CA LEU A 19 15.67 -7.91 3.53
C LEU A 19 15.66 -6.48 4.09
N PHE A 20 14.72 -5.71 3.58
CA PHE A 20 14.45 -4.34 3.99
C PHE A 20 12.96 -4.23 4.31
N TYR A 21 12.65 -3.67 5.47
CA TYR A 21 11.28 -3.52 5.95
C TYR A 21 10.95 -2.03 6.09
N ALA A 22 9.88 -1.61 5.43
CA ALA A 22 9.31 -0.29 5.58
C ALA A 22 7.85 -0.39 6.01
N ILE A 23 7.45 0.55 6.86
CA ILE A 23 6.07 0.72 7.29
C ILE A 23 5.68 2.15 6.95
N GLY A 24 4.46 2.33 6.49
CA GLY A 24 3.92 3.63 6.14
C GLY A 24 2.42 3.70 6.32
N THR A 25 1.84 4.81 5.87
CA THR A 25 0.40 5.01 5.82
C THR A 25 -0.06 5.36 4.41
N LEU A 26 -1.30 4.99 4.09
CA LEU A 26 -1.99 5.34 2.86
C LEU A 26 -3.06 6.40 3.15
N ALA A 27 -3.12 7.43 2.30
CA ALA A 27 -4.14 8.46 2.38
C ALA A 27 -5.05 8.42 1.14
N PHE A 28 -6.37 8.37 1.37
CA PHE A 28 -7.38 8.25 0.32
C PHE A 28 -8.09 9.57 0.08
N SER A 29 -8.26 9.95 -1.19
CA SER A 29 -9.01 11.15 -1.56
C SER A 29 -9.61 11.03 -2.96
N GLY A 30 -10.67 11.79 -3.22
CA GLY A 30 -11.35 11.81 -4.51
C GLY A 30 -12.15 10.53 -4.80
N ASN A 31 -11.79 9.84 -5.89
CA ASN A 31 -12.57 8.70 -6.41
C ASN A 31 -11.74 7.41 -6.47
N TYR A 32 -12.37 6.31 -6.08
CA TYR A 32 -11.92 4.95 -6.31
C TYR A 32 -12.09 4.58 -7.80
N PRO A 33 -11.03 4.17 -8.50
CA PRO A 33 -11.11 3.72 -9.88
C PRO A 33 -11.52 2.24 -9.98
N THR A 34 -12.10 1.86 -11.11
CA THR A 34 -12.41 0.45 -11.40
C THR A 34 -11.14 -0.41 -11.32
N GLY A 35 -11.19 -1.46 -10.50
CA GLY A 35 -10.10 -2.43 -10.35
C GLY A 35 -8.99 -2.01 -9.38
N GLY A 36 -9.17 -0.92 -8.63
CA GLY A 36 -8.27 -0.50 -7.56
C GLY A 36 -7.36 0.67 -7.93
N ASP A 37 -6.98 1.42 -6.90
CA ASP A 37 -6.06 2.54 -7.02
C ASP A 37 -4.68 2.09 -7.42
N THR A 38 -3.95 2.99 -8.06
CA THR A 38 -2.53 2.76 -8.30
C THR A 38 -1.76 2.95 -6.99
N LEU A 39 -1.06 1.90 -6.56
CA LEU A 39 0.04 1.97 -5.59
C LEU A 39 1.32 2.20 -6.38
N ASP A 40 1.77 3.44 -6.41
CA ASP A 40 3.01 3.82 -7.08
C ASP A 40 4.12 3.98 -6.05
N PHE A 41 4.98 2.97 -5.93
CA PHE A 41 6.12 2.97 -5.01
C PHE A 41 7.28 3.85 -5.49
N THR A 42 7.23 4.39 -6.72
CA THR A 42 8.22 5.38 -7.16
C THR A 42 8.14 6.68 -6.37
N GLN A 43 6.98 6.97 -5.76
CA GLN A 43 6.78 8.08 -4.83
C GLN A 43 7.71 8.01 -3.59
N VAL A 44 8.19 6.82 -3.25
CA VAL A 44 9.05 6.57 -2.08
C VAL A 44 10.31 5.80 -2.47
N ALA A 45 10.70 5.83 -3.75
CA ALA A 45 11.86 5.09 -4.25
C ALA A 45 13.17 5.51 -3.58
N ASP A 46 13.30 6.78 -3.16
CA ASP A 46 14.47 7.28 -2.44
C ASP A 46 14.62 6.66 -1.03
N LYS A 47 13.57 6.01 -0.51
CA LYS A 47 13.55 5.32 0.76
C LYS A 47 13.68 3.80 0.62
N LEU A 48 13.60 3.27 -0.60
CA LEU A 48 13.72 1.85 -0.89
C LEU A 48 15.12 1.55 -1.41
N PRO A 49 15.85 0.58 -0.83
CA PRO A 49 17.20 0.25 -1.28
C PRO A 49 17.24 -0.54 -2.60
N SER A 50 16.10 -1.06 -3.06
CA SER A 50 15.95 -1.82 -4.30
C SER A 50 14.53 -1.69 -4.85
N THR A 51 14.38 -1.93 -6.16
CA THR A 51 13.08 -2.02 -6.83
C THR A 51 12.41 -3.38 -6.68
N GLN A 52 13.09 -4.37 -6.07
CA GLN A 52 12.55 -5.70 -5.86
C GLN A 52 11.73 -5.77 -4.56
N ILE A 53 10.45 -5.43 -4.66
CA ILE A 53 9.46 -5.64 -3.62
C ILE A 53 9.05 -7.12 -3.62
N ILE A 54 9.12 -7.75 -2.45
CA ILE A 54 8.77 -9.16 -2.22
C ILE A 54 7.32 -9.27 -1.76
N GLN A 55 6.89 -8.37 -0.87
CA GLN A 55 5.59 -8.46 -0.23
C GLN A 55 5.11 -7.09 0.20
N VAL A 56 3.79 -6.88 0.10
CA VAL A 56 3.10 -5.70 0.62
C VAL A 56 1.83 -6.15 1.33
N PHE A 57 1.58 -5.58 2.50
CA PHE A 57 0.32 -5.70 3.23
C PHE A 57 -0.27 -4.31 3.47
N ALA A 58 -1.59 -4.22 3.52
CA ALA A 58 -2.29 -3.00 3.87
C ALA A 58 -3.47 -3.32 4.80
N ASP A 59 -3.52 -2.69 5.97
CA ASP A 59 -4.54 -2.98 6.98
C ASP A 59 -5.02 -1.71 7.67
N SER A 60 -6.31 -1.69 8.02
CA SER A 60 -6.90 -0.61 8.83
C SER A 60 -6.32 -0.62 10.24
N GLN A 61 -6.04 0.57 10.76
CA GLN A 61 -5.69 0.82 12.16
C GLN A 61 -6.79 1.58 12.92
N ASN A 62 -7.86 2.02 12.24
CA ASN A 62 -9.01 2.67 12.86
C ASN A 62 -10.19 1.73 13.13
N GLY A 63 -10.01 0.42 12.94
CA GLY A 63 -11.05 -0.59 13.16
C GLY A 63 -12.13 -0.61 12.07
N ASN A 64 -11.82 -0.11 10.88
CA ASN A 64 -12.69 -0.28 9.72
C ASN A 64 -12.76 -1.78 9.38
N GLY A 65 -13.98 -2.33 9.30
CA GLY A 65 -14.20 -3.74 8.97
C GLY A 65 -13.96 -4.09 7.50
N GLY A 66 -13.73 -3.09 6.64
CA GLY A 66 -13.25 -3.30 5.28
C GLY A 66 -11.79 -3.75 5.24
N TYR A 67 -11.34 -4.24 4.08
CA TYR A 67 -9.96 -4.70 3.90
C TYR A 67 -9.35 -4.16 2.61
N TYR A 68 -8.02 -4.04 2.62
CA TYR A 68 -7.23 -3.45 1.56
C TYR A 68 -6.27 -4.49 1.02
N VAL A 69 -6.35 -4.77 -0.28
CA VAL A 69 -5.58 -5.86 -0.90
C VAL A 69 -4.60 -5.27 -1.89
N PRO A 70 -3.30 -5.25 -1.57
CA PRO A 70 -2.26 -4.99 -2.55
C PRO A 70 -2.26 -6.07 -3.64
N VAL A 71 -2.26 -5.65 -4.89
CA VAL A 71 -2.12 -6.52 -6.06
C VAL A 71 -0.80 -6.17 -6.72
N GLN A 72 0.06 -7.18 -6.85
CA GLN A 72 1.41 -7.01 -7.39
C GLN A 72 1.38 -6.51 -8.83
N GLY A 73 2.13 -5.44 -9.07
CA GLY A 73 2.42 -4.92 -10.41
C GLY A 73 3.70 -5.53 -10.98
N SER A 74 3.89 -5.37 -12.29
CA SER A 74 5.14 -5.76 -12.97
C SER A 74 6.28 -4.76 -12.77
N ALA A 75 6.00 -3.56 -12.27
CA ALA A 75 6.94 -2.48 -12.00
C ALA A 75 6.51 -1.69 -10.75
N LEU A 76 7.42 -0.92 -10.14
CA LEU A 76 7.11 -0.15 -8.93
C LEU A 76 5.92 0.81 -9.07
N ASN A 77 5.67 1.31 -10.27
CA ASN A 77 4.65 2.32 -10.55
C ASN A 77 3.28 1.77 -10.96
N ASN A 78 3.11 0.43 -10.98
CA ASN A 78 1.87 -0.18 -11.49
C ASN A 78 1.26 -1.26 -10.58
N TRP A 79 1.66 -1.29 -9.29
CA TRP A 79 0.91 -2.05 -8.29
C TRP A 79 -0.48 -1.44 -8.10
N LYS A 80 -1.41 -2.23 -7.57
CA LYS A 80 -2.76 -1.77 -7.24
C LYS A 80 -3.08 -1.97 -5.77
N LEU A 81 -3.96 -1.13 -5.24
CA LEU A 81 -4.68 -1.40 -3.99
C LEU A 81 -6.16 -1.55 -4.31
N LYS A 82 -6.72 -2.71 -3.99
CA LYS A 82 -8.17 -2.91 -4.02
C LYS A 82 -8.75 -2.67 -2.64
N ALA A 83 -9.85 -1.93 -2.56
CA ALA A 83 -10.55 -1.68 -1.31
C ALA A 83 -11.88 -2.43 -1.30
N PHE A 84 -12.19 -3.07 -0.19
CA PHE A 84 -13.41 -3.86 0.00
C PHE A 84 -14.18 -3.34 1.20
N ASN A 85 -15.50 -3.43 1.14
CA ASN A 85 -16.35 -3.21 2.30
C ASN A 85 -16.27 -4.39 3.28
N GLY A 86 -16.82 -4.24 4.49
CA GLY A 86 -16.81 -5.30 5.50
C GLY A 86 -17.61 -6.56 5.15
N GLY A 87 -18.44 -6.51 4.09
CA GLY A 87 -19.11 -7.68 3.53
C GLY A 87 -18.26 -8.41 2.46
N GLY A 88 -17.05 -7.95 2.20
CA GLY A 88 -16.11 -8.52 1.25
C GLY A 88 -16.38 -8.24 -0.23
N THR A 89 -17.19 -7.23 -0.52
CA THR A 89 -17.40 -6.74 -1.89
C THR A 89 -16.43 -5.59 -2.19
N GLU A 90 -15.76 -5.64 -3.35
CA GLU A 90 -14.91 -4.52 -3.81
C GLU A 90 -15.77 -3.26 -3.92
N ILE A 91 -15.28 -2.14 -3.42
CA ILE A 91 -16.06 -0.90 -3.44
C ILE A 91 -16.32 -0.47 -4.89
N THR A 92 -17.50 0.09 -5.15
CA THR A 92 -17.88 0.52 -6.50
C THR A 92 -17.04 1.71 -6.93
N ALA A 93 -16.65 1.74 -8.21
CA ALA A 93 -15.93 2.88 -8.78
C ALA A 93 -16.76 4.17 -8.64
N GLY A 94 -16.12 5.24 -8.16
CA GLY A 94 -16.79 6.49 -7.83
C GLY A 94 -16.19 7.16 -6.60
N ALA A 95 -16.91 8.09 -5.98
CA ALA A 95 -16.46 8.77 -4.78
C ALA A 95 -16.18 7.76 -3.65
N TYR A 96 -15.08 7.96 -2.93
CA TYR A 96 -14.78 7.08 -1.81
C TYR A 96 -15.87 7.13 -0.74
N PRO A 97 -16.24 5.97 -0.16
CA PRO A 97 -17.03 5.95 1.06
C PRO A 97 -16.30 6.68 2.19
N ALA A 98 -17.05 7.37 3.06
CA ALA A 98 -16.47 8.07 4.20
C ALA A 98 -15.59 7.15 5.06
N SER A 99 -16.00 5.88 5.21
CA SER A 99 -15.26 4.85 5.95
C SER A 99 -13.85 4.60 5.42
N VAL A 100 -13.57 4.88 4.14
CA VAL A 100 -12.24 4.76 3.54
C VAL A 100 -11.44 6.06 3.72
N THR A 101 -12.07 7.22 3.47
CA THR A 101 -11.37 8.52 3.59
C THR A 101 -10.99 8.91 5.01
N SER A 102 -11.70 8.40 6.02
CA SER A 102 -11.37 8.63 7.43
C SER A 102 -10.53 7.51 8.06
N ASP A 103 -10.18 6.48 7.28
CA ASP A 103 -9.39 5.36 7.79
C ASP A 103 -7.91 5.75 7.91
N ILE A 104 -7.22 5.10 8.84
CA ILE A 104 -5.77 5.11 8.91
C ILE A 104 -5.32 3.74 8.45
N VAL A 105 -4.83 3.64 7.22
CA VAL A 105 -4.39 2.37 6.64
C VAL A 105 -2.88 2.30 6.70
N GLN A 106 -2.36 1.34 7.45
CA GLN A 106 -0.93 1.04 7.47
C GLN A 106 -0.59 0.23 6.22
N VAL A 107 0.52 0.56 5.57
CA VAL A 107 1.15 -0.28 4.55
C VAL A 107 2.48 -0.82 5.08
N THR A 108 2.70 -2.12 4.95
CA THR A 108 3.98 -2.77 5.28
C THR A 108 4.59 -3.30 3.99
N ILE A 109 5.86 -2.97 3.75
CA ILE A 109 6.60 -3.33 2.54
C ILE A 109 7.83 -4.14 2.95
N THR A 110 8.00 -5.31 2.34
CA THR A 110 9.23 -6.10 2.39
C THR A 110 9.88 -6.06 1.02
N ALA A 111 11.11 -5.59 0.96
CA ALA A 111 11.92 -5.53 -0.27
C ALA A 111 13.28 -6.23 -0.06
N ARG A 112 13.99 -6.50 -1.15
CA ARG A 112 15.41 -6.87 -1.07
C ARG A 112 16.26 -5.65 -0.71
N LYS A 113 17.31 -5.88 0.07
CA LYS A 113 18.30 -4.86 0.45
C LYS A 113 19.27 -4.53 -0.70
N LEU A 114 19.55 -5.49 -1.58
CA LEU A 114 20.45 -5.37 -2.73
C LEU A 114 19.85 -6.18 -3.90
N LEU A 115 20.20 -5.80 -5.13
CA LEU A 115 19.93 -6.61 -6.34
C LEU A 115 20.94 -7.75 -6.44
#